data_AF-A0A1W0E6V0-F1
#
_entry.id   AF-A0A1W0E6V0-F1
#
_cell.length_a   1.000
_cell.length_b   1.000
_cell.length_c   1.000
_cell.angle_alpha   90.00
_cell.angle_beta   90.00
_cell.angle_gamma   90.00
#
_symmetry.space_group_name_H-M   'P 1'
#
loop_
_entity.id
_entity.type
_entity.pdbx_description
1 polymer ?
#
loop_
_entity_poly.entity_id
_entity_poly.type
_entity_poly.pdbx_seq_one_letter_code
_entity_poly.pdbx_strand_id
1 'polypeptide(L)'
;MRVNNNIKQMNLLLEENYSLLNKNNNLPEFDEEDAFTILCNIKILKSILNKLETDESKNNLIKQVKEFLDNVKDDSLKSELYDSFFKKKNNMNSFKELNKLKNNKNNSNNINRDVKNKTNNSKNELTNNKMLIEEEMYKNSKKLEEMTGKFTKTLEYDKNVVDKTKTDIERNTAATTKANKTLVEIEKMNTWGYLGKSVGIFIVMYIIIKIL
;
A
#
# COMPACT_ATOMS: atom_id res chain seq x y z
N MET A 1 -10.91 4.90 -18.45
CA MET A 1 -10.37 3.60 -17.95
C MET A 1 -9.62 3.69 -16.62
N ARG A 2 -8.90 4.78 -16.28
CA ARG A 2 -8.13 4.87 -15.01
C ARG A 2 -8.97 4.98 -13.74
N VAL A 3 -10.10 5.71 -13.77
CA VAL A 3 -10.99 5.91 -12.61
C VAL A 3 -11.57 4.58 -12.10
N ASN A 4 -12.02 3.69 -12.99
CA ASN A 4 -12.55 2.37 -12.61
C ASN A 4 -11.50 1.48 -11.93
N ASN A 5 -10.22 1.65 -12.24
CA ASN A 5 -9.17 0.84 -11.60
C ASN A 5 -8.90 1.30 -10.16
N ASN A 6 -8.90 2.61 -9.92
CA ASN A 6 -8.72 3.17 -8.57
C ASN A 6 -9.88 2.78 -7.64
N ILE A 7 -11.12 2.81 -8.13
CA ILE A 7 -12.31 2.40 -7.36
C ILE A 7 -12.25 0.89 -7.06
N LYS A 8 -11.83 0.06 -8.02
CA LYS A 8 -11.66 -1.38 -7.79
C LYS A 8 -10.59 -1.68 -6.74
N GLN A 9 -9.43 -1.02 -6.83
CA GLN A 9 -8.35 -1.17 -5.84
C GLN A 9 -8.78 -0.70 -4.45
N MET A 10 -9.52 0.41 -4.38
CA MET A 10 -10.10 0.92 -3.15
C MET A 10 -10.97 -0.14 -2.45
N ASN A 11 -11.91 -0.74 -3.18
CA ASN A 11 -12.81 -1.74 -2.60
C ASN A 11 -12.05 -2.97 -2.10
N LEU A 12 -11.05 -3.46 -2.86
CA LEU A 12 -10.22 -4.60 -2.46
C LEU A 12 -9.45 -4.33 -1.15
N LEU A 13 -8.83 -3.15 -1.02
CA LEU A 13 -8.08 -2.77 0.18
C LEU A 13 -8.99 -2.62 1.41
N LEU A 14 -10.22 -2.11 1.21
CA LEU A 14 -11.19 -2.01 2.28
C LEU A 14 -11.68 -3.39 2.72
N GLU A 15 -12.03 -4.27 1.78
CA GLU A 15 -12.42 -5.66 2.08
C GLU A 15 -11.33 -6.41 2.85
N GLU A 16 -10.07 -6.28 2.42
CA GLU A 16 -8.93 -6.87 3.12
C GLU A 16 -8.79 -6.32 4.54
N ASN A 17 -8.86 -5.00 4.72
CA ASN A 17 -8.80 -4.38 6.03
C ASN A 17 -9.93 -4.85 6.96
N TYR A 18 -11.15 -4.97 6.46
CA TYR A 18 -12.27 -5.50 7.25
C TYR A 18 -12.06 -6.97 7.62
N SER A 19 -11.50 -7.78 6.72
CA SER A 19 -11.15 -9.18 6.99
C SER A 19 -10.10 -9.29 8.11
N LEU A 20 -9.02 -8.52 8.02
CA LEU A 20 -7.96 -8.47 9.02
C LEU A 20 -8.47 -7.95 10.37
N LEU A 21 -9.32 -6.92 10.35
CA LEU A 21 -9.92 -6.38 11.56
C LEU A 21 -10.84 -7.40 12.24
N ASN A 22 -11.67 -8.11 11.48
CA ASN A 22 -12.57 -9.14 12.03
C ASN A 22 -11.80 -10.33 12.61
N LYS A 23 -10.70 -10.74 11.97
CA LYS A 23 -9.78 -11.76 12.49
C LYS A 23 -9.22 -11.33 13.85
N ASN A 24 -8.76 -10.08 13.96
CA ASN A 24 -8.10 -9.56 15.17
C ASN A 24 -9.07 -9.20 16.30
N ASN A 25 -10.31 -8.81 15.99
CA ASN A 25 -11.32 -8.47 16.99
C ASN A 25 -11.68 -9.63 17.93
N ASN A 26 -11.34 -10.87 17.57
CA ASN A 26 -11.55 -12.08 18.36
C ASN A 26 -10.31 -12.52 19.15
N LEU A 27 -9.17 -11.84 18.95
CA LEU A 27 -7.94 -12.13 19.65
C LEU A 27 -7.83 -11.28 20.93
N PRO A 28 -7.22 -11.82 22.00
CA PRO A 28 -6.98 -11.07 23.23
C PRO A 28 -5.95 -9.94 23.04
N GLU A 29 -5.08 -10.06 22.04
CA GLU A 29 -4.12 -9.04 21.65
C GLU A 29 -4.10 -8.92 20.12
N PHE A 30 -4.04 -7.69 19.60
CA PHE A 30 -4.05 -7.42 18.17
C PHE A 30 -2.71 -7.83 17.56
N ASP A 31 -2.74 -8.61 16.49
CA ASP A 31 -1.55 -9.08 15.79
C ASP A 31 -0.80 -7.90 15.14
N GLU A 32 0.48 -7.76 15.46
CA GLU A 32 1.30 -6.62 15.00
C GLU A 32 1.50 -6.61 13.48
N GLU A 33 1.56 -7.78 12.83
CA GLU A 33 1.72 -7.91 11.39
C GLU A 33 0.44 -7.51 10.65
N ASP A 34 -0.71 -7.95 11.17
CA ASP A 34 -2.02 -7.52 10.66
C ASP A 34 -2.24 -6.01 10.89
N ALA A 35 -1.83 -5.46 12.04
CA ALA A 35 -1.90 -4.03 12.32
C ALA A 35 -1.04 -3.21 11.35
N PHE A 36 0.18 -3.67 11.07
CA PHE A 36 1.07 -3.04 10.09
C PHE A 36 0.47 -3.07 8.68
N THR A 37 -0.14 -4.19 8.30
CA THR A 37 -0.81 -4.36 7.00
C THR A 37 -1.98 -3.39 6.86
N ILE A 38 -2.85 -3.31 7.86
CA ILE A 38 -3.97 -2.34 7.89
C ILE A 38 -3.45 -0.91 7.74
N LEU A 39 -2.39 -0.55 8.44
CA LEU A 39 -1.80 0.79 8.37
C LEU A 39 -1.22 1.11 6.99
N CYS A 40 -0.58 0.15 6.33
CA CYS A 40 -0.11 0.28 4.96
C CYS A 40 -1.28 0.49 3.99
N ASN A 41 -2.32 -0.33 4.09
CA ASN A 41 -3.52 -0.24 3.26
C ASN A 41 -4.21 1.11 3.41
N ILE A 42 -4.32 1.63 4.64
CA ILE A 42 -4.87 2.98 4.90
C ILE A 42 -4.04 4.09 4.22
N LYS A 43 -2.71 3.99 4.20
CA LYS A 43 -1.86 4.94 3.46
C LYS A 43 -2.08 4.87 1.94
N ILE A 44 -2.28 3.67 1.40
CA ILE A 44 -2.59 3.49 -0.02
C ILE A 44 -3.95 4.09 -0.35
N LEU A 45 -4.97 3.86 0.48
CA LEU A 45 -6.30 4.45 0.32
C LEU A 45 -6.24 5.98 0.32
N LYS A 46 -5.39 6.61 1.14
CA LYS A 46 -5.17 8.06 1.11
C LYS A 46 -4.55 8.53 -0.22
N SER A 47 -3.61 7.75 -0.77
CA SER A 47 -3.04 8.02 -2.10
C SER A 47 -4.09 7.91 -3.20
N ILE A 48 -4.99 6.92 -3.10
CA ILE A 48 -6.13 6.75 -4.02
C ILE A 48 -7.09 7.93 -3.90
N LEU A 49 -7.42 8.38 -2.68
CA LEU A 49 -8.29 9.53 -2.44
C LEU A 49 -7.83 10.77 -3.21
N ASN A 50 -6.53 11.06 -3.18
CA ASN A 50 -5.94 12.20 -3.89
C ASN A 50 -5.97 12.06 -5.43
N LYS A 51 -6.17 10.84 -5.94
CA LYS A 51 -6.24 10.52 -7.37
C LYS A 51 -7.67 10.38 -7.90
N LEU A 52 -8.68 10.45 -7.03
CA LEU A 52 -10.08 10.43 -7.45
C LEU A 52 -10.47 11.78 -8.05
N GLU A 53 -11.14 11.75 -9.20
CA GLU A 53 -11.49 12.95 -9.97
C GLU A 53 -12.79 13.59 -9.46
N THR A 54 -13.75 12.79 -9.01
CA THR A 54 -15.08 13.25 -8.59
C THR A 54 -15.18 13.38 -7.07
N ASP A 55 -15.82 14.45 -6.60
CA ASP A 55 -16.03 14.67 -5.17
C ASP A 55 -16.98 13.65 -4.56
N GLU A 56 -17.90 13.10 -5.35
CA GLU A 56 -18.75 11.98 -4.94
C GLU A 56 -17.93 10.74 -4.57
N SER A 57 -16.97 10.34 -5.42
CA SER A 57 -16.12 9.19 -5.14
C SER A 57 -15.18 9.44 -3.96
N LYS A 58 -14.67 10.66 -3.81
CA LYS A 58 -13.85 11.05 -2.64
C LYS A 58 -14.66 10.96 -1.35
N ASN A 59 -15.87 11.51 -1.34
CA ASN A 59 -16.76 11.49 -0.18
C ASN A 59 -17.16 10.07 0.20
N ASN A 60 -17.43 9.22 -0.79
CA ASN A 60 -17.72 7.80 -0.55
C ASN A 60 -16.53 7.08 0.11
N LEU A 61 -15.31 7.27 -0.41
CA LEU A 61 -14.10 6.70 0.21
C LEU A 61 -13.89 7.21 1.64
N ILE A 62 -14.00 8.52 1.86
CA ILE A 62 -13.86 9.11 3.20
C ILE A 62 -14.88 8.50 4.16
N LYS A 63 -16.13 8.31 3.72
CA LYS A 63 -17.19 7.70 4.53
C LYS A 63 -16.84 6.25 4.89
N GLN A 64 -16.46 5.43 3.91
CA GLN A 64 -16.11 4.02 4.15
C GLN A 64 -14.89 3.88 5.06
N VAL A 65 -13.87 4.74 4.90
CA VAL A 65 -12.70 4.73 5.79
C VAL A 65 -13.09 5.15 7.21
N LYS A 66 -13.95 6.16 7.39
CA LYS A 66 -14.45 6.52 8.73
C LYS A 66 -15.19 5.37 9.38
N GLU A 67 -16.12 4.74 8.65
CA GLU A 67 -16.87 3.57 9.13
C GLU A 67 -15.92 2.42 9.51
N PHE A 68 -14.87 2.17 8.71
CA PHE A 68 -13.84 1.19 9.05
C PHE A 68 -13.12 1.54 10.36
N LEU A 69 -12.63 2.78 10.49
CA LEU A 69 -11.89 3.22 11.67
C LEU A 69 -12.75 3.24 12.93
N ASP A 70 -14.05 3.48 12.80
CA ASP A 70 -14.98 3.46 13.92
C ASP A 70 -15.18 2.04 14.50
N ASN A 71 -14.96 1.00 13.69
CA ASN A 71 -15.00 -0.39 14.10
C ASN A 71 -13.69 -0.90 14.74
N VAL A 72 -12.63 -0.11 14.75
CA VAL A 72 -11.36 -0.46 15.42
C VAL A 72 -11.52 -0.28 16.92
N LYS A 73 -11.39 -1.37 17.69
CA LYS A 73 -11.53 -1.37 19.16
C LYS A 73 -10.29 -0.89 19.90
N ASP A 74 -9.11 -1.06 19.31
CA ASP A 74 -7.86 -0.59 19.91
C ASP A 74 -7.74 0.92 19.69
N ASP A 75 -7.88 1.70 20.76
CA ASP A 75 -7.83 3.17 20.72
C ASP A 75 -6.49 3.72 20.20
N SER A 76 -5.38 3.03 20.49
CA SER A 76 -4.05 3.46 20.04
C SER A 76 -3.92 3.27 18.54
N LEU A 77 -4.28 2.08 18.03
CA LEU A 77 -4.27 1.78 16.60
C LEU A 77 -5.27 2.68 15.87
N LYS A 78 -6.49 2.85 16.40
CA LYS A 78 -7.50 3.74 15.83
C LYS A 78 -6.97 5.15 15.66
N SER A 79 -6.35 5.72 16.71
CA SER A 79 -5.74 7.05 16.65
C SER A 79 -4.66 7.13 15.58
N GLU A 80 -3.79 6.12 15.47
CA GLU A 80 -2.71 6.10 14.48
C GLU A 80 -3.23 6.02 13.04
N LEU A 81 -4.25 5.19 12.80
CA LEU A 81 -4.86 5.04 11.49
C LEU A 81 -5.62 6.32 11.07
N TYR A 82 -6.32 6.97 12.01
CA TYR A 82 -6.95 8.28 11.80
C TYR A 82 -5.90 9.32 11.40
N ASP A 83 -4.78 9.39 12.13
CA ASP A 83 -3.70 10.32 11.83
C ASP A 83 -3.06 10.03 10.47
N SER A 84 -2.83 8.76 10.15
CA SER A 84 -2.29 8.31 8.88
C SER A 84 -3.16 8.75 7.70
N PHE A 85 -4.48 8.60 7.80
CA PHE A 85 -5.41 8.94 6.72
C PHE A 85 -5.73 10.44 6.63
N PHE A 86 -6.08 11.09 7.75
CA PHE A 86 -6.64 12.44 7.74
C PHE A 86 -5.62 13.55 8.01
N LYS A 87 -4.53 13.31 8.74
CA LYS A 87 -3.54 14.37 9.00
C LYS A 87 -2.56 14.50 7.83
N LYS A 88 -2.17 15.74 7.54
CA LYS A 88 -1.26 16.09 6.43
C LYS A 88 0.22 15.75 6.71
N LYS A 89 0.60 15.37 7.93
CA LYS A 89 2.01 15.14 8.33
C LYS A 89 2.49 13.73 8.01
N ASN A 90 3.51 13.65 7.15
CA ASN A 90 4.36 12.47 6.96
C ASN A 90 5.23 12.24 8.21
N ASN A 91 4.67 11.67 9.28
CA ASN A 91 5.47 11.24 10.42
C ASN A 91 5.84 9.76 10.25
N MET A 92 7.03 9.52 9.71
CA MET A 92 7.65 8.21 9.54
C MET A 92 8.22 7.63 10.86
N ASN A 93 7.72 8.07 12.02
CA ASN A 93 8.28 7.76 13.35
C ASN A 93 7.32 7.03 14.31
N SER A 94 6.09 6.69 13.92
CA SER A 94 5.04 6.28 14.88
C SER A 94 5.19 4.85 15.43
N PHE A 95 5.83 3.92 14.72
CA PHE A 95 5.93 2.53 15.19
C PHE A 95 6.86 2.35 16.41
N LYS A 96 7.74 3.32 16.69
CA LYS A 96 8.62 3.29 17.88
C LYS A 96 7.93 3.77 19.16
N GLU A 97 6.77 4.44 19.08
CA GLU A 97 6.10 5.02 20.26
C GLU A 97 5.01 4.13 20.88
N LEU A 98 4.43 3.20 20.11
CA LEU A 98 3.49 2.20 20.63
C LEU A 98 4.11 1.34 21.75
N ASN A 99 5.40 1.02 21.64
CA ASN A 99 6.13 0.30 22.69
C ASN A 99 6.49 1.16 23.92
N LYS A 100 6.52 2.50 23.79
CA LYS A 100 6.75 3.39 24.94
C LYS A 100 5.46 3.61 25.76
N LEU A 101 4.29 3.53 25.15
CA LEU A 101 3.01 3.69 25.83
C LEU A 101 2.52 2.41 26.54
N LYS A 102 2.83 1.21 26.01
CA LYS A 102 2.54 -0.07 26.71
C LYS A 102 3.38 -0.27 27.98
N ASN A 103 4.61 0.24 28.03
CA ASN A 103 5.47 0.13 29.22
C ASN A 103 5.13 1.09 30.37
N ASN A 104 4.17 2.01 30.18
CA ASN A 104 3.79 2.98 31.22
C ASN A 104 2.38 2.74 31.80
N LYS A 105 1.65 1.71 31.36
CA LYS A 105 0.30 1.41 31.85
C LYS A 105 0.24 0.38 32.99
N ASN A 106 1.38 -0.23 33.35
CA ASN A 106 1.49 -1.16 34.48
C ASN A 106 2.09 -0.57 35.76
N ASN A 107 2.22 0.76 35.87
CA ASN A 107 2.76 1.39 37.08
C ASN A 107 1.91 2.55 37.63
N SER A 108 0.58 2.38 37.61
CA SER A 108 -0.34 3.24 38.36
C SER A 108 -1.01 2.47 39.48
N ASN A 109 -0.21 1.96 40.42
CA ASN A 109 -0.70 1.62 41.75
C ASN A 109 -0.44 2.79 42.70
N ASN A 110 -1.50 3.55 42.94
CA ASN A 110 -1.98 3.89 44.28
C ASN A 110 -0.88 4.12 45.33
N ILE A 111 -0.28 5.31 45.34
CA ILE A 111 0.54 5.77 46.48
C ILE A 111 -0.38 6.56 47.39
N ASN A 112 -1.10 5.83 48.24
CA ASN A 112 -1.48 6.35 49.55
C ASN A 112 -0.39 5.94 50.54
N ARG A 113 0.09 6.95 51.28
CA ARG A 113 0.82 6.91 52.56
C ARG A 113 0.89 5.52 53.23
N ASP A 114 2.10 5.06 53.52
CA ASP A 114 2.55 4.91 54.91
C ASP A 114 4.05 4.56 55.03
N VAL A 115 4.65 5.12 56.09
CA VAL A 115 6.06 5.04 56.47
C VAL A 115 6.27 3.83 57.39
N LYS A 116 7.24 2.93 57.09
CA LYS A 116 8.28 2.44 58.05
C LYS A 116 9.08 1.24 57.51
N ASN A 117 10.40 1.43 57.50
CA ASN A 117 11.53 0.49 57.64
C ASN A 117 11.31 -1.03 57.48
N LYS A 118 12.09 -1.64 56.57
CA LYS A 118 13.03 -2.73 56.92
C LYS A 118 14.12 -2.90 55.85
N THR A 119 15.36 -2.80 56.31
CA THR A 119 16.62 -2.96 55.57
C THR A 119 16.96 -4.45 55.36
N ASN A 120 17.78 -4.70 54.34
CA ASN A 120 18.67 -5.87 54.12
C ASN A 120 18.05 -7.17 53.57
N ASN A 121 17.99 -7.29 52.22
CA ASN A 121 18.40 -8.48 51.44
C ASN A 121 18.07 -8.34 49.93
N SER A 122 18.70 -7.43 49.18
CA SER A 122 18.46 -7.36 47.71
C SER A 122 19.72 -7.28 46.84
N LYS A 123 20.92 -7.39 47.41
CA LYS A 123 22.16 -7.17 46.65
C LYS A 123 22.64 -8.38 45.83
N ASN A 124 22.06 -9.58 46.02
CA ASN A 124 22.45 -10.79 45.29
C ASN A 124 21.51 -11.23 44.16
N GLU A 125 20.34 -10.62 43.98
CA GLU A 125 19.44 -10.94 42.84
C GLU A 125 19.65 -10.05 41.61
N LEU A 126 20.28 -8.87 41.78
CA LEU A 126 20.45 -7.90 40.69
C LEU A 126 21.53 -8.28 39.67
N THR A 127 22.54 -9.06 40.05
CA THR A 127 23.67 -9.42 39.18
C THR A 127 23.34 -10.57 38.21
N ASN A 128 22.55 -11.56 38.64
CA ASN A 128 22.15 -12.68 37.77
C ASN A 128 21.11 -12.27 36.71
N ASN A 129 20.16 -11.38 37.05
CA ASN A 129 19.18 -10.87 36.08
C ASN A 129 19.83 -9.96 35.03
N LYS A 130 20.89 -9.23 35.36
CA LYS A 130 21.59 -8.36 34.40
C LYS A 130 22.29 -9.14 33.30
N MET A 131 22.89 -10.28 33.65
CA MET A 131 23.60 -11.15 32.73
C MET A 131 22.64 -11.86 31.74
N LEU A 132 21.45 -12.26 32.23
CA LEU A 132 20.38 -12.81 31.37
C LEU A 132 19.82 -11.77 30.39
N ILE A 133 19.64 -10.53 30.84
CA ILE A 133 19.17 -9.42 29.99
C ILE A 133 20.17 -9.11 28.88
N GLU A 134 21.47 -9.05 29.19
CA GLU A 134 22.51 -8.80 28.18
C GLU A 134 22.58 -9.90 27.13
N GLU A 135 22.43 -11.17 27.54
CA GLU A 135 22.44 -12.30 26.62
C GLU A 135 21.19 -12.34 25.71
N GLU A 136 20.03 -11.97 26.25
CA GLU A 136 18.78 -11.86 25.49
C GLU A 136 18.79 -10.67 24.54
N MET A 137 19.35 -9.52 24.95
CA MET A 137 19.57 -8.37 24.08
C MET A 137 20.55 -8.71 22.94
N TYR A 138 21.60 -9.46 23.21
CA TYR A 138 22.54 -9.90 22.18
C TYR A 138 21.88 -10.84 21.17
N LYS A 139 21.09 -11.81 21.63
CA LYS A 139 20.30 -12.70 20.76
C LYS A 139 19.30 -11.93 19.90
N ASN A 140 18.58 -10.97 20.48
CA ASN A 140 17.64 -10.13 19.76
C ASN A 140 18.34 -9.22 18.74
N SER A 141 19.50 -8.65 19.08
CA SER A 141 20.31 -7.85 18.15
C SER A 141 20.77 -8.69 16.95
N LYS A 142 21.25 -9.92 17.19
CA LYS A 142 21.66 -10.83 16.11
C LYS A 142 20.48 -11.24 15.23
N LYS A 143 19.31 -11.49 15.81
CA LYS A 143 18.08 -11.80 15.07
C LYS A 143 17.62 -10.61 14.21
N LEU A 144 17.74 -9.38 14.73
CA LEU A 144 17.47 -8.15 13.99
C LEU A 144 18.43 -7.97 12.81
N GLU A 145 19.72 -8.26 13.01
CA GLU A 145 20.72 -8.22 11.94
C GLU A 145 20.40 -9.25 10.84
N GLU A 146 20.05 -10.48 11.22
CA GLU A 146 19.63 -11.52 10.27
C GLU A 146 18.36 -11.14 9.51
N MET A 147 17.36 -10.57 10.20
CA MET A 147 16.14 -10.06 9.56
C MET A 147 16.43 -8.92 8.60
N THR A 148 17.32 -7.99 8.98
CA THR A 148 17.73 -6.87 8.12
C THR A 148 18.47 -7.37 6.87
N GLY A 149 19.33 -8.38 7.04
CA GLY A 149 20.02 -9.03 5.93
C GLY A 149 19.05 -9.73 4.96
N LYS A 150 18.07 -10.48 5.49
CA LYS A 150 17.00 -11.11 4.67
C LYS A 150 16.16 -10.06 3.96
N PHE A 151 15.76 -9.00 4.67
CA PHE A 151 14.97 -7.91 4.11
C PHE A 151 15.70 -7.20 2.97
N THR A 152 16.99 -6.93 3.13
CA THR A 152 17.82 -6.32 2.07
C THR A 152 17.89 -7.22 0.83
N LYS A 153 18.04 -8.54 1.01
CA LYS A 153 18.01 -9.51 -0.10
C LYS A 153 16.66 -9.55 -0.81
N THR A 154 15.55 -9.50 -0.06
CA THR A 154 14.21 -9.44 -0.64
C THR A 154 14.01 -8.16 -1.43
N LEU A 155 14.44 -7.01 -0.91
CA LEU A 155 14.38 -5.73 -1.64
C LEU A 155 15.21 -5.75 -2.92
N GLU A 156 16.38 -6.38 -2.90
CA GLU A 156 17.21 -6.53 -4.09
C GLU A 156 16.59 -7.45 -5.13
N TYR A 157 15.94 -8.54 -4.69
CA TYR A 157 15.14 -9.41 -5.55
C TYR A 157 13.97 -8.66 -6.18
N ASP A 158 13.17 -7.95 -5.37
CA ASP A 158 12.01 -7.19 -5.83
C ASP A 158 12.41 -6.10 -6.82
N LYS A 159 13.52 -5.40 -6.55
CA LYS A 159 14.09 -4.42 -7.49
C LYS A 159 14.40 -5.06 -8.84
N ASN A 160 15.05 -6.23 -8.85
CA ASN A 160 15.38 -6.95 -10.07
C ASN A 160 14.12 -7.40 -10.84
N VAL A 161 13.05 -7.80 -10.14
CA VAL A 161 11.76 -8.16 -10.75
C VAL A 161 11.10 -6.94 -11.39
N VAL A 162 11.13 -5.79 -10.70
CA VAL A 162 10.60 -4.52 -11.22
C VAL A 162 11.36 -4.08 -12.46
N ASP A 163 12.70 -4.15 -12.44
CA ASP A 163 13.54 -3.76 -13.57
C ASP A 163 13.30 -4.67 -14.81
N LYS A 164 13.12 -5.98 -14.59
CA LYS A 164 12.72 -6.91 -15.67
C LYS A 164 11.34 -6.56 -16.23
N THR A 165 10.37 -6.33 -15.35
CA THR A 165 9.00 -5.99 -15.74
C THR A 165 8.95 -4.68 -16.53
N LYS A 166 9.74 -3.67 -16.12
CA LYS A 166 9.90 -2.42 -16.87
C LYS A 166 10.44 -2.68 -18.28
N THR A 167 11.49 -3.51 -18.39
CA THR A 167 12.08 -3.88 -19.69
C THR A 167 11.07 -4.59 -20.60
N ASP A 168 10.26 -5.49 -20.03
CA ASP A 168 9.24 -6.22 -20.79
C ASP A 168 8.08 -5.31 -21.24
N ILE A 169 7.66 -4.37 -20.39
CA ILE A 169 6.67 -3.34 -20.77
C ILE A 169 7.20 -2.47 -21.90
N GLU A 170 8.46 -2.02 -21.83
CA GLU A 170 9.08 -1.20 -22.89
C GLU A 170 9.15 -1.97 -24.22
N ARG A 171 9.55 -3.24 -24.19
CA ARG A 171 9.56 -4.12 -25.38
C ARG A 171 8.16 -4.31 -25.96
N ASN A 172 7.17 -4.61 -25.12
CA ASN A 172 5.79 -4.80 -25.54
C ASN A 172 5.21 -3.50 -26.12
N THR A 173 5.48 -2.36 -25.49
CA THR A 173 5.03 -1.05 -25.98
C THR A 173 5.64 -0.73 -27.34
N ALA A 174 6.93 -1.02 -27.55
CA ALA A 174 7.58 -0.83 -28.84
C ALA A 174 6.98 -1.76 -29.92
N ALA A 175 6.72 -3.03 -29.59
CA ALA A 175 6.08 -3.99 -30.49
C ALA A 175 4.65 -3.56 -30.87
N THR A 176 3.83 -3.14 -29.89
CA THR A 176 2.47 -2.63 -30.12
C THR A 176 2.49 -1.36 -30.96
N THR A 177 3.42 -0.44 -30.71
CA THR A 177 3.56 0.79 -31.50
C THR A 177 3.91 0.46 -32.95
N LYS A 178 4.81 -0.50 -33.17
CA LYS A 178 5.17 -0.97 -34.51
C LYS A 178 3.98 -1.63 -35.22
N ALA A 179 3.26 -2.52 -34.54
CA ALA A 179 2.06 -3.15 -35.07
C ALA A 179 0.97 -2.14 -35.43
N ASN A 180 0.71 -1.16 -34.57
CA ASN A 180 -0.26 -0.09 -34.83
C ASN A 180 0.14 0.77 -36.02
N LYS A 181 1.43 1.09 -36.19
CA LYS A 181 1.91 1.82 -37.38
C LYS A 181 1.64 1.04 -38.66
N THR A 182 1.93 -0.26 -38.67
CA THR A 182 1.66 -1.13 -39.83
C THR A 182 0.17 -1.22 -40.14
N LEU A 183 -0.69 -1.28 -39.12
CA LEU A 183 -2.15 -1.34 -39.30
C LEU A 183 -2.69 -0.04 -39.91
N VAL A 184 -2.22 1.12 -39.44
CA VAL A 184 -2.56 2.43 -40.00
C VAL A 184 -2.05 2.58 -41.45
N GLU A 185 -0.87 2.05 -41.77
CA GLU A 185 -0.35 2.05 -43.15
C GLU A 185 -1.19 1.17 -44.08
N ILE A 186 -1.64 0.00 -43.62
CA ILE A 186 -2.53 -0.90 -44.38
C ILE A 186 -3.89 -0.22 -44.63
N GLU A 187 -4.48 0.42 -43.61
CA GLU A 187 -5.75 1.15 -43.76
C GLU A 187 -5.63 2.33 -44.74
N LYS A 188 -4.51 3.06 -44.70
CA LYS A 188 -4.21 4.11 -45.68
C LYS A 188 -4.09 3.54 -47.09
N MET A 189 -3.36 2.45 -47.28
CA MET A 189 -3.23 1.79 -48.59
C MET A 189 -4.58 1.39 -49.18
N ASN A 190 -5.47 0.81 -48.37
CA ASN A 190 -6.82 0.46 -48.81
C ASN A 190 -7.62 1.71 -49.22
N THR A 191 -7.56 2.78 -48.43
CA THR A 191 -8.30 4.03 -48.72
C THR A 191 -7.84 4.67 -50.04
N TRP A 192 -6.53 4.72 -50.28
CA TRP A 192 -5.98 5.22 -51.55
C TRP A 192 -6.34 4.33 -52.74
N GLY A 193 -6.39 3.01 -52.55
CA GLY A 193 -6.85 2.06 -53.56
C GLY A 193 -8.32 2.26 -53.95
N TYR A 194 -9.21 2.50 -52.98
CA TYR A 194 -10.62 2.83 -53.24
C TYR A 194 -10.75 4.15 -54.00
N LEU A 195 -10.05 5.20 -53.57
CA LEU A 195 -10.01 6.50 -54.26
C LEU A 195 -9.54 6.38 -55.71
N GLY A 196 -8.47 5.63 -55.97
CA GLY A 196 -7.96 5.39 -57.32
C GLY A 196 -8.97 4.68 -58.23
N LYS A 197 -9.68 3.68 -57.71
CA LYS A 197 -10.76 2.99 -58.43
C LYS A 197 -11.92 3.94 -58.74
N SER A 198 -12.33 4.76 -57.77
CA SER A 198 -13.39 5.76 -57.96
C SER A 198 -13.02 6.77 -59.06
N VAL A 199 -11.80 7.29 -59.06
CA VAL A 199 -11.31 8.19 -60.12
C VAL A 199 -11.30 7.49 -61.49
N GLY A 200 -10.87 6.23 -61.55
CA GLY A 200 -10.91 5.43 -62.78
C GLY A 200 -12.32 5.30 -63.37
N ILE A 201 -13.34 5.08 -62.52
CA ILE A 201 -14.75 5.03 -62.96
C ILE A 201 -15.18 6.37 -63.57
N PHE A 202 -14.83 7.50 -62.93
CA PHE A 202 -15.16 8.83 -63.48
C PHE A 202 -14.50 9.09 -64.84
N ILE A 203 -13.24 8.67 -65.02
CA ILE A 203 -12.54 8.81 -66.31
C ILE A 203 -13.23 7.98 -67.40
N VAL A 204 -13.56 6.72 -67.11
CA VAL A 204 -14.26 5.83 -68.06
C VAL A 204 -15.63 6.41 -68.42
N MET A 205 -16.39 6.88 -67.42
CA MET A 205 -17.71 7.48 -67.64
C MET A 205 -17.63 8.74 -68.50
N TYR A 206 -16.62 9.60 -68.28
CA TYR A 206 -16.36 10.78 -69.10
C TYR A 206 -16.04 10.42 -70.56
N ILE A 207 -15.23 9.39 -70.80
CA ILE A 207 -14.93 8.91 -72.16
C ILE A 207 -16.20 8.41 -72.86
N ILE A 208 -17.04 7.64 -72.16
CA ILE A 208 -18.31 7.13 -72.71
C ILE A 208 -19.23 8.29 -73.11
N ILE A 209 -19.41 9.29 -72.22
CA ILE A 209 -20.24 10.48 -72.49
C ILE A 209 -19.71 11.27 -73.70
N LYS A 210 -18.39 11.35 -73.88
CA LYS A 210 -17.80 12.10 -74.98
C LYS A 210 -17.91 11.39 -76.33
N ILE A 211 -18.04 10.06 -76.33
CA ILE A 211 -18.17 9.23 -77.54
C ILE A 211 -19.63 9.16 -78.03
N LEU A 212 -20.59 9.15 -77.10
CA LEU A 212 -22.03 9.27 -77.38
C LEU A 212 -22.40 10.66 -77.89
#